data_AF-A0A932RRC5-F1
#
_entry.id   AF-A0A932RRC5-F1
#
_cell.length_a   1.000
_cell.length_b   1.000
_cell.length_c   1.000
_cell.angle_alpha   90.00
_cell.angle_beta   90.00
_cell.angle_gamma   90.00
#
_symmetry.space_group_name_H-M   'P 1'
#
loop_
_entity.id
_entity.type
_entity.pdbx_description
1 polymer ?
#
loop_
_entity_poly.entity_id
_entity_poly.type
_entity_poly.pdbx_seq_one_letter_code
_entity_poly.pdbx_strand_id
1 'polypeptide(L)'
;MLRRMPLATGWPGPTHPRWRVAATLLIVPVLVAGGGCARKTTGPPPPPPPVAGGDVAAFIDRKLAATLAPLVVGPAACPERLALIRDKAEFCVITVEGEPVRIRVLRADNGLYTAANDQAIVPVQKLEEALVAQASQKAGVPVRVDCGDHAVLVVDPPESVQCVAHPTGRQQLLLDVTINDLAGSFSFAEHQNAGG
;
A
#
# COMPACT_ATOMS: atom_id res chain seq x y z
N MET A 1 -33.05 5.99 38.54
CA MET A 1 -33.17 7.35 37.97
C MET A 1 -31.80 7.78 37.47
N LEU A 2 -31.48 7.59 36.19
CA LEU A 2 -30.21 7.98 35.59
C LEU A 2 -30.50 8.92 34.41
N ARG A 3 -30.01 10.16 34.54
CA ARG A 3 -30.25 11.27 33.63
C ARG A 3 -29.51 11.05 32.31
N ARG A 4 -30.23 11.16 31.19
CA ARG A 4 -29.68 11.29 29.83
C ARG A 4 -29.08 12.69 29.66
N MET A 5 -27.85 12.78 29.17
CA MET A 5 -27.26 14.02 28.65
C MET A 5 -27.33 14.00 27.11
N PRO A 6 -27.81 15.07 26.45
CA PRO A 6 -27.78 15.18 25.00
C PRO A 6 -26.41 15.69 24.50
N LEU A 7 -25.86 15.00 23.51
CA LEU A 7 -24.69 15.41 22.75
C LEU A 7 -25.08 16.52 21.76
N ALA A 8 -24.52 17.71 21.93
CA ALA A 8 -24.54 18.78 20.95
C ALA A 8 -23.25 18.70 20.12
N THR A 9 -23.36 18.47 18.81
CA THR A 9 -22.25 18.68 17.86
C THR A 9 -22.81 19.17 16.52
N GLY A 10 -23.07 20.48 16.43
CA GLY A 10 -23.26 21.16 15.16
C GLY A 10 -21.95 21.84 14.77
N TRP A 11 -21.25 21.30 13.78
CA TRP A 11 -20.08 21.94 13.17
C TRP A 11 -20.53 22.73 11.92
N PRO A 12 -20.19 24.02 11.81
CA PRO A 12 -20.48 24.81 10.62
C PRO A 12 -19.51 24.44 9.48
N GLY A 13 -20.06 24.12 8.31
CA GLY A 13 -19.29 23.83 7.10
C GLY A 13 -18.67 25.08 6.45
N PRO A 14 -17.61 24.91 5.65
CA PRO A 14 -16.91 26.02 5.00
C PRO A 14 -17.72 26.59 3.83
N THR A 15 -17.94 27.90 3.88
CA THR A 15 -18.55 28.70 2.80
C THR A 15 -17.51 29.00 1.72
N HIS A 16 -17.70 28.48 0.51
CA HIS A 16 -16.88 28.85 -0.64
C HIS A 16 -17.29 30.24 -1.18
N PRO A 17 -16.34 31.17 -1.40
CA PRO A 17 -16.62 32.46 -2.02
C PRO A 17 -16.88 32.30 -3.53
N ARG A 18 -18.11 32.63 -3.96
CA ARG A 18 -18.51 32.69 -5.37
C ARG A 18 -17.92 33.95 -6.01
N TRP A 19 -16.81 33.81 -6.73
CA TRP A 19 -16.30 34.87 -7.60
C TRP A 19 -17.17 34.98 -8.86
N ARG A 20 -17.89 36.09 -8.98
CA ARG A 20 -18.55 36.54 -10.21
C ARG A 20 -17.52 37.30 -11.03
N VAL A 21 -17.07 36.72 -12.14
CA VAL A 21 -16.26 37.46 -13.12
C VAL A 21 -17.20 37.96 -14.21
N ALA A 22 -17.24 39.29 -14.34
CA ALA A 22 -18.06 40.03 -15.27
C ALA A 22 -17.60 39.81 -16.71
N ALA A 23 -18.58 39.53 -17.58
CA ALA A 23 -18.40 39.51 -19.03
C ALA A 23 -18.26 40.94 -19.55
N THR A 24 -17.21 41.20 -20.34
CA THR A 24 -17.13 42.41 -21.17
C THR A 24 -16.80 41.97 -22.59
N LEU A 25 -17.82 42.01 -23.45
CA LEU A 25 -17.70 41.85 -24.89
C LEU A 25 -16.94 43.05 -25.47
N LEU A 26 -15.85 42.79 -26.18
CA LEU A 26 -15.28 43.71 -27.16
C LEU A 26 -14.97 42.91 -28.43
N ILE A 27 -15.80 43.15 -29.45
CA ILE A 27 -15.67 42.61 -30.79
C ILE A 27 -14.69 43.49 -31.55
N VAL A 28 -13.55 42.93 -31.96
CA VAL A 28 -12.61 43.55 -32.91
C VAL A 28 -12.56 42.68 -34.16
N PRO A 29 -12.86 43.22 -35.36
CA PRO A 29 -12.70 42.49 -36.60
C PRO A 29 -11.23 42.57 -37.04
N VAL A 30 -10.50 41.46 -36.92
CA VAL A 30 -9.13 41.35 -37.44
C VAL A 30 -9.15 40.70 -38.82
N LEU A 31 -8.59 41.44 -39.76
CA LEU A 31 -8.33 41.10 -41.15
C LEU A 31 -7.65 39.74 -41.32
N VAL A 32 -8.25 38.93 -42.20
CA VAL A 32 -7.69 37.68 -42.73
C VAL A 32 -6.58 38.04 -43.73
N ALA A 33 -5.33 37.76 -43.35
CA ALA A 33 -4.20 37.70 -44.27
C ALA A 33 -3.52 36.34 -44.12
N GLY A 34 -3.45 35.59 -45.23
CA GLY A 34 -2.99 34.20 -45.27
C GLY A 34 -1.57 34.02 -44.76
N GLY A 35 -1.41 33.15 -43.76
CA GLY A 35 -0.15 32.54 -43.39
C GLY A 35 -0.34 31.03 -43.45
N GLY A 36 0.46 30.36 -44.29
CA GLY A 36 0.38 28.92 -44.48
C GLY A 36 0.43 28.17 -43.16
N CYS A 37 -0.52 27.26 -42.96
CA CYS A 37 -0.51 26.31 -41.86
C CYS A 37 0.70 25.38 -42.02
N ALA A 38 1.86 25.81 -41.52
CA ALA A 38 2.93 24.89 -41.17
C ALA A 38 2.34 23.94 -40.13
N ARG A 39 1.91 22.75 -40.60
CA ARG A 39 1.49 21.64 -39.75
C ARG A 39 2.70 21.26 -38.91
N LYS A 40 2.85 21.91 -37.76
CA LYS A 40 3.75 21.49 -36.70
C LYS A 40 3.25 20.10 -36.35
N THR A 41 3.98 19.07 -36.74
CA THR A 41 3.72 17.68 -36.39
C THR A 41 3.67 17.63 -34.88
N THR A 42 2.45 17.68 -34.32
CA THR A 42 2.14 17.42 -32.92
C THR A 42 2.30 15.92 -32.70
N GLY A 43 3.53 15.45 -32.84
CA GLY A 43 3.91 14.15 -32.33
C GLY A 43 3.82 14.17 -30.81
N PRO A 44 3.55 13.03 -30.17
CA PRO A 44 3.69 12.91 -28.72
C PRO A 44 5.09 13.40 -28.31
N PRO A 45 5.21 14.13 -27.17
CA PRO A 45 6.52 14.50 -26.65
C PRO A 45 7.39 13.23 -26.49
N PRO A 46 8.71 13.33 -26.73
CA PRO A 46 9.60 12.19 -26.60
C PRO A 46 9.53 11.65 -25.16
N PRO A 47 9.70 10.32 -24.98
CA PRO A 47 9.69 9.75 -23.66
C PRO A 47 10.83 10.37 -22.83
N PRO A 48 10.58 10.61 -21.54
CA PRO A 48 11.60 11.10 -20.62
C PRO A 48 12.78 10.11 -20.54
N PRO A 49 14.00 10.59 -20.28
CA PRO A 49 15.16 9.71 -20.14
C PRO A 49 14.95 8.76 -18.94
N PRO A 50 15.53 7.55 -19.00
CA PRO A 50 15.48 6.62 -17.88
C PRO A 50 16.21 7.18 -16.66
N VAL A 51 15.69 6.87 -15.47
CA VAL A 51 16.29 7.26 -14.18
C VAL A 51 17.27 6.18 -13.73
N ALA A 52 18.39 6.57 -13.13
CA ALA A 52 19.36 5.63 -12.60
C ALA A 52 18.80 4.88 -11.39
N GLY A 53 18.95 3.55 -11.37
CA GLY A 53 18.48 2.70 -10.27
C GLY A 53 19.09 3.05 -8.92
N GLY A 54 20.37 3.42 -8.90
CA GLY A 54 21.06 3.82 -7.67
C GLY A 54 20.43 5.05 -6.99
N ASP A 55 19.95 6.01 -7.76
CA ASP A 55 19.28 7.19 -7.21
C ASP A 55 17.94 6.83 -6.57
N VAL A 56 17.20 5.92 -7.20
CA VAL A 56 15.92 5.41 -6.71
C VAL A 56 16.13 4.56 -5.46
N ALA A 57 17.13 3.68 -5.45
CA ALA A 57 17.49 2.86 -4.28
C ALA A 57 17.83 3.76 -3.07
N ALA A 58 18.70 4.75 -3.26
CA ALA A 58 19.05 5.68 -2.18
C ALA A 58 17.84 6.50 -1.67
N PHE A 59 16.87 6.81 -2.55
CA PHE A 59 15.61 7.43 -2.14
C PHE A 59 14.75 6.49 -1.29
N ILE A 60 14.62 5.22 -1.72
CA ILE A 60 13.88 4.17 -1.01
C ILE A 60 14.47 3.97 0.39
N ASP A 61 15.79 3.80 0.50
CA ASP A 61 16.49 3.58 1.77
C ASP A 61 16.22 4.69 2.79
N ARG A 62 16.28 5.96 2.36
CA ARG A 62 16.02 7.12 3.24
C ARG A 62 14.58 7.20 3.73
N LYS A 63 13.62 6.73 2.94
CA LYS A 63 12.19 6.90 3.23
C LYS A 63 11.59 5.71 3.99
N LEU A 64 11.97 4.48 3.64
CA LEU A 64 11.33 3.26 4.14
C LEU A 64 11.89 2.78 5.47
N ALA A 65 13.18 2.96 5.74
CA ALA A 65 13.79 2.49 6.98
C ALA A 65 13.09 3.04 8.24
N ALA A 66 12.67 4.31 8.23
CA ALA A 66 11.97 4.92 9.35
C ALA A 66 10.53 4.42 9.54
N THR A 67 9.89 3.94 8.47
CA THR A 67 8.48 3.54 8.48
C THR A 67 8.29 2.11 8.96
N LEU A 68 9.31 1.26 8.79
CA LEU A 68 9.27 -0.16 9.11
C LEU A 68 9.91 -0.49 10.47
N ALA A 69 10.38 0.50 11.23
CA ALA A 69 10.89 0.28 12.57
C ALA A 69 9.83 -0.40 13.47
N PRO A 70 10.21 -1.39 14.30
CA PRO A 70 11.58 -1.79 14.66
C PRO A 70 12.22 -2.88 13.78
N LEU A 71 11.65 -3.21 12.62
CA LEU A 71 12.15 -4.29 11.76
C LEU A 71 13.51 -3.94 11.14
N VAL A 72 14.34 -4.96 10.93
CA VAL A 72 15.60 -4.85 10.20
C VAL A 72 15.32 -4.75 8.71
N VAL A 73 15.69 -3.61 8.10
CA VAL A 73 15.52 -3.36 6.67
C VAL A 73 16.88 -3.34 5.99
N GLY A 74 17.05 -4.16 4.95
CA GLY A 74 18.24 -4.17 4.11
C GLY A 74 18.18 -3.14 2.98
N PRO A 75 19.29 -2.94 2.26
CA PRO A 75 19.39 -1.93 1.21
C PRO A 75 18.48 -2.25 0.02
N ALA A 76 18.00 -1.20 -0.64
CA ALA A 76 17.21 -1.33 -1.86
C ALA A 76 18.06 -1.77 -3.06
N ALA A 77 17.57 -2.78 -3.77
CA ALA A 77 18.08 -3.24 -5.05
C ALA A 77 17.12 -2.83 -6.18
N CYS A 78 17.60 -1.99 -7.09
CA CYS A 78 16.84 -1.52 -8.25
C CYS A 78 17.55 -1.93 -9.56
N PRO A 79 16.82 -2.12 -10.67
CA PRO A 79 17.42 -2.23 -11.99
C PRO A 79 18.32 -1.02 -12.29
N GLU A 80 19.41 -1.19 -13.05
CA GLU A 80 20.35 -0.09 -13.35
C GLU A 80 19.67 1.16 -13.92
N ARG A 81 18.61 0.96 -14.70
CA ARG A 81 17.81 2.02 -15.32
C ARG A 81 16.33 1.72 -15.24
N LEU A 82 15.54 2.68 -14.78
CA LEU A 82 14.08 2.61 -14.73
C LEU A 82 13.50 3.53 -15.81
N ALA A 83 12.72 2.97 -16.73
CA ALA A 83 12.12 3.71 -17.83
C ALA A 83 10.98 4.65 -17.39
N LEU A 84 10.46 4.48 -16.15
CA LEU A 84 9.39 5.27 -15.51
C LEU A 84 8.44 5.89 -16.52
N ILE A 85 7.69 5.06 -17.24
CA ILE A 85 6.69 5.50 -18.21
C ILE A 85 5.43 5.88 -17.43
N ARG A 86 4.66 6.87 -17.90
CA ARG A 86 3.39 7.23 -17.26
C ARG A 86 2.51 5.98 -17.14
N ASP A 87 1.91 5.79 -15.97
CA ASP A 87 1.02 4.67 -15.63
C ASP A 87 1.66 3.26 -15.70
N LYS A 88 2.98 3.17 -15.88
CA LYS A 88 3.72 1.90 -15.82
C LYS A 88 4.58 1.86 -14.56
N ALA A 89 4.29 0.89 -13.69
CA ALA A 89 5.13 0.59 -12.55
C ALA A 89 6.46 -0.03 -12.98
N GLU A 90 7.53 0.42 -12.34
CA GLU A 90 8.80 -0.27 -12.28
C GLU A 90 8.99 -0.78 -10.84
N PHE A 91 9.86 -1.77 -10.63
CA PHE A 91 9.98 -2.43 -9.34
C PHE A 91 11.41 -2.43 -8.85
N CYS A 92 11.57 -2.15 -7.55
CA CYS A 92 12.77 -2.42 -6.77
C CYS A 92 12.44 -3.46 -5.70
N VAL A 93 13.47 -4.01 -5.07
CA VAL A 93 13.33 -4.96 -3.97
C VAL A 93 14.10 -4.44 -2.77
N ILE A 94 13.52 -4.51 -1.58
CA ILE A 94 14.22 -4.39 -0.29
C ILE A 94 14.13 -5.72 0.43
N THR A 95 14.90 -5.92 1.50
CA THR A 95 14.70 -7.06 2.41
C THR A 95 14.21 -6.57 3.76
N VAL A 96 13.24 -7.24 4.36
CA VAL A 96 12.73 -6.95 5.71
C VAL A 96 12.82 -8.23 6.53
N GLU A 97 13.64 -8.22 7.58
CA GLU A 97 14.00 -9.44 8.34
C GLU A 97 14.47 -10.61 7.45
N GLY A 98 15.15 -10.28 6.36
CA GLY A 98 15.63 -11.26 5.36
C GLY A 98 14.62 -11.59 4.26
N GLU A 99 13.35 -11.25 4.41
CA GLU A 99 12.31 -11.53 3.40
C GLU A 99 12.27 -10.44 2.31
N PRO A 100 12.20 -10.82 1.02
CA PRO A 100 12.16 -9.86 -0.08
C PRO A 100 10.80 -9.14 -0.13
N VAL A 101 10.84 -7.80 -0.16
CA VAL A 101 9.66 -6.94 -0.34
C VAL A 101 9.80 -6.13 -1.62
N ARG A 102 8.77 -6.20 -2.45
CA ARG A 102 8.67 -5.45 -3.69
C ARG A 102 8.23 -4.01 -3.42
N ILE A 103 9.00 -3.08 -3.95
CA ILE A 103 8.71 -1.65 -3.91
C ILE A 103 8.29 -1.20 -5.30
N ARG A 104 7.05 -0.74 -5.41
CA ARG A 104 6.49 -0.16 -6.63
C ARG A 104 7.00 1.26 -6.80
N VAL A 105 7.56 1.55 -7.97
CA VAL A 105 8.05 2.88 -8.36
C VAL A 105 7.24 3.39 -9.55
N LEU A 106 6.66 4.57 -9.40
CA LEU A 106 5.83 5.23 -10.42
C LEU A 106 6.39 6.61 -10.75
N ARG A 107 6.17 7.09 -11.98
CA ARG A 107 6.40 8.49 -12.33
C ARG A 107 5.37 9.38 -11.62
N ALA A 108 5.86 10.46 -11.01
CA ALA A 108 5.01 11.51 -10.45
C ALA A 108 4.72 12.61 -11.49
N ASP A 109 3.59 13.31 -11.33
CA ASP A 109 3.17 14.38 -12.26
C ASP A 109 4.11 15.59 -12.28
N ASN A 110 4.87 15.80 -11.22
CA ASN A 110 5.88 16.86 -11.11
C ASN A 110 7.20 16.51 -11.81
N GLY A 111 7.26 15.40 -12.54
CA GLY A 111 8.47 14.92 -13.22
C GLY A 111 9.43 14.14 -12.32
N LEU A 112 9.10 13.92 -11.04
CA LEU A 112 9.83 13.04 -10.13
C LEU A 112 9.26 11.61 -10.19
N TYR A 113 9.50 10.84 -9.11
CA TYR A 113 8.96 9.50 -8.91
C TYR A 113 8.43 9.33 -7.49
N THR A 114 7.50 8.41 -7.33
CA THR A 114 7.02 7.92 -6.04
C THR A 114 7.45 6.47 -5.85
N ALA A 115 7.73 6.10 -4.61
CA ALA A 115 7.98 4.72 -4.21
C ALA A 115 7.01 4.35 -3.08
N ALA A 116 6.40 3.18 -3.19
CA ALA A 116 5.46 2.64 -2.21
C ALA A 116 5.62 1.12 -2.11
N ASN A 117 5.43 0.59 -0.91
CA ASN A 117 5.23 -0.84 -0.70
C ASN A 117 3.81 -1.20 -1.19
N ASP A 118 3.70 -2.26 -2.01
CA ASP A 118 2.43 -2.79 -2.49
C ASP A 118 2.10 -4.18 -1.94
N GLN A 119 2.84 -4.64 -0.94
CA GLN A 119 2.66 -5.90 -0.22
C GLN A 119 2.36 -5.64 1.26
N ALA A 120 1.65 -6.55 1.92
CA ALA A 120 1.54 -6.51 3.38
C ALA A 120 2.80 -7.09 4.01
N ILE A 121 3.32 -6.40 5.03
CA ILE A 121 4.44 -6.89 5.87
C ILE A 121 3.87 -7.12 7.26
N VAL A 122 3.71 -8.39 7.65
CA VAL A 122 3.05 -8.77 8.90
C VAL A 122 4.06 -9.45 9.82
N PRO A 123 4.45 -8.83 10.95
CA PRO A 123 5.31 -9.49 11.93
C PRO A 123 4.62 -10.74 12.49
N VAL A 124 5.25 -11.91 12.31
CA VAL A 124 4.65 -13.21 12.65
C VAL A 124 4.29 -13.27 14.12
N GLN A 125 5.19 -12.83 15.01
CA GLN A 125 4.94 -12.80 16.45
C GLN A 125 3.66 -12.00 16.81
N LYS A 126 3.43 -10.85 16.17
CA LYS A 126 2.23 -10.03 16.44
C LYS A 126 0.96 -10.71 15.92
N LEU A 127 1.07 -11.37 14.77
CA LEU A 127 -0.03 -12.14 14.20
C LEU A 127 -0.41 -13.31 15.12
N GLU A 128 0.57 -14.08 15.59
CA GLU A 128 0.39 -15.19 16.52
C GLU A 128 -0.24 -14.73 17.83
N GLU A 129 0.26 -13.65 18.45
CA GLU A 129 -0.30 -13.08 19.67
C GLU A 129 -1.78 -12.69 19.50
N ALA A 130 -2.12 -12.08 18.35
CA ALA A 130 -3.50 -11.69 18.04
C ALA A 130 -4.41 -12.90 17.74
N LEU A 131 -3.87 -13.96 17.13
CA LEU A 131 -4.57 -15.22 16.89
C LEU A 131 -4.78 -16.01 18.18
N VAL A 132 -3.79 -16.06 19.08
CA VAL A 132 -3.89 -16.76 20.38
C VAL A 132 -5.09 -16.26 21.18
N ALA A 133 -5.30 -14.95 21.24
CA ALA A 133 -6.43 -14.37 21.97
C ALA A 133 -7.79 -14.84 21.41
N GLN A 134 -7.93 -14.79 20.09
CA GLN A 134 -9.18 -15.15 19.41
C GLN A 134 -9.42 -16.67 19.40
N ALA A 135 -8.38 -17.45 19.12
CA ALA A 135 -8.43 -18.91 19.10
C ALA A 135 -8.68 -19.49 20.49
N SER A 136 -8.05 -18.95 21.54
CA SER A 136 -8.30 -19.40 22.92
C SER A 136 -9.74 -19.12 23.36
N GLN A 137 -10.28 -17.96 23.00
CA GLN A 137 -11.68 -17.62 23.27
C GLN A 137 -12.64 -18.59 22.58
N LYS A 138 -12.38 -18.92 21.30
CA LYS A 138 -13.19 -19.84 20.52
C LYS A 138 -13.10 -21.29 21.03
N ALA A 139 -11.90 -21.74 21.40
CA ALA A 139 -11.64 -23.10 21.86
C ALA A 139 -12.09 -23.33 23.31
N GLY A 140 -12.21 -22.27 24.11
CA GLY A 140 -12.52 -22.33 25.55
C GLY A 140 -11.36 -22.87 26.40
N VAL A 141 -10.15 -22.93 25.85
CA VAL A 141 -8.92 -23.40 26.51
C VAL A 141 -7.73 -22.57 26.02
N PRO A 142 -6.61 -22.51 26.77
CA PRO A 142 -5.39 -21.87 26.28
C PRO A 142 -4.86 -22.56 25.02
N VAL A 143 -4.53 -21.75 24.00
CA VAL A 143 -3.99 -22.16 22.70
C VAL A 143 -2.63 -21.49 22.49
N ARG A 144 -1.69 -22.20 21.89
CA ARG A 144 -0.51 -21.60 21.23
C ARG A 144 -0.73 -21.61 19.72
N VAL A 145 -0.27 -20.60 19.01
CA VAL A 145 -0.37 -20.52 17.55
C VAL A 145 1.03 -20.43 16.99
N ASP A 146 1.28 -21.20 15.92
CA ASP A 146 2.53 -21.26 15.16
C ASP A 146 2.21 -20.94 13.70
N CYS A 147 2.74 -19.85 13.17
CA CYS A 147 2.56 -19.43 11.78
C CYS A 147 3.85 -19.61 10.94
N GLY A 148 4.79 -20.43 11.41
CA GLY A 148 6.07 -20.74 10.77
C GLY A 148 7.26 -19.97 11.34
N ASP A 149 8.46 -20.32 10.87
CA ASP A 149 9.74 -19.83 11.41
C ASP A 149 10.15 -18.43 10.92
N HIS A 150 9.31 -17.77 10.10
CA HIS A 150 9.62 -16.47 9.54
C HIS A 150 9.42 -15.36 10.59
N ALA A 151 10.26 -14.33 10.57
CA ALA A 151 10.06 -13.16 11.44
C ALA A 151 8.90 -12.27 10.94
N VAL A 152 8.70 -12.22 9.62
CA VAL A 152 7.64 -11.47 8.95
C VAL A 152 7.05 -12.29 7.83
N LEU A 153 5.76 -12.10 7.53
CA LEU A 153 5.12 -12.55 6.31
C LEU A 153 5.08 -11.39 5.32
N VAL A 154 5.46 -11.64 4.07
CA VAL A 154 5.34 -10.70 2.96
C VAL A 154 4.39 -11.30 1.93
N VAL A 155 3.20 -10.71 1.81
CA VAL A 155 2.10 -11.28 1.01
C VAL A 155 1.43 -10.21 0.13
N ASP A 156 0.78 -10.63 -0.94
CA ASP A 156 0.01 -9.79 -1.87
C ASP A 156 -1.50 -9.86 -1.52
N PRO A 157 -2.05 -8.91 -0.73
CA PRO A 157 -3.41 -9.06 -0.22
C PRO A 157 -4.48 -8.94 -1.32
N PRO A 158 -5.58 -9.70 -1.25
CA PRO A 158 -5.88 -10.69 -0.22
C PRO A 158 -5.12 -12.01 -0.44
N GLU A 159 -4.47 -12.51 0.61
CA GLU A 159 -3.72 -13.79 0.56
C GLU A 159 -3.91 -14.58 1.86
N SER A 160 -4.01 -15.90 1.73
CA SER A 160 -4.20 -16.81 2.87
C SER A 160 -2.90 -17.54 3.19
N VAL A 161 -2.55 -17.55 4.48
CA VAL A 161 -1.45 -18.33 5.06
C VAL A 161 -2.00 -19.35 6.05
N GLN A 162 -1.29 -20.46 6.24
CA GLN A 162 -1.68 -21.47 7.21
C GLN A 162 -0.92 -21.28 8.51
N CYS A 163 -1.64 -21.31 9.62
CA CYS A 163 -1.07 -21.40 10.96
C CYS A 163 -1.59 -22.65 11.67
N VAL A 164 -0.84 -23.16 12.64
CA VAL A 164 -1.20 -24.30 13.47
C VAL A 164 -1.53 -23.82 14.87
N ALA A 165 -2.75 -24.11 15.33
CA ALA A 165 -3.15 -23.93 16.71
C ALA A 165 -2.90 -25.21 17.51
N HIS A 166 -2.32 -25.07 18.70
CA HIS A 166 -2.03 -26.12 19.67
C HIS A 166 -2.85 -25.87 20.96
N PRO A 167 -4.12 -26.32 21.03
CA PRO A 167 -4.92 -26.20 22.25
C PRO A 167 -4.44 -27.19 23.32
N THR A 168 -4.45 -26.76 24.58
CA THR A 168 -4.01 -27.62 25.69
C THR A 168 -4.94 -28.83 25.87
N GLY A 169 -4.40 -30.04 25.77
CA GLY A 169 -5.15 -31.29 25.93
C GLY A 169 -6.09 -31.66 24.77
N ARG A 170 -5.93 -31.03 23.59
CA ARG A 170 -6.70 -31.36 22.38
C ARG A 170 -5.76 -31.59 21.18
N GLN A 171 -6.33 -32.08 20.09
CA GLN A 171 -5.62 -32.17 18.81
C GLN A 171 -5.32 -30.78 18.25
N GLN A 172 -4.28 -30.71 17.43
CA GLN A 172 -3.90 -29.50 16.71
C GLN A 172 -4.97 -29.15 15.68
N LEU A 173 -5.13 -27.86 15.43
CA LEU A 173 -6.10 -27.32 14.47
C LEU A 173 -5.34 -26.47 13.45
N LEU A 174 -5.62 -26.69 12.17
CA LEU A 174 -5.12 -25.82 11.11
C LEU A 174 -6.03 -24.60 11.01
N LEU A 175 -5.42 -23.42 10.95
CA LEU A 175 -6.09 -22.14 10.77
C LEU A 175 -5.70 -21.56 9.41
N ASP A 176 -6.70 -21.30 8.57
CA ASP A 176 -6.52 -20.51 7.35
C ASP A 176 -6.66 -19.03 7.73
N VAL A 177 -5.56 -18.29 7.67
CA VAL A 177 -5.48 -16.87 8.04
C VAL A 177 -5.38 -16.04 6.77
N THR A 178 -6.39 -15.21 6.51
CA THR A 178 -6.42 -14.33 5.34
C THR A 178 -6.00 -12.93 5.72
N ILE A 179 -4.89 -12.46 5.15
CA ILE A 179 -4.46 -11.07 5.21
C ILE A 179 -5.25 -10.28 4.17
N ASN A 180 -6.02 -9.29 4.61
CA ASN A 180 -7.04 -8.62 3.79
C ASN A 180 -6.55 -7.33 3.14
N ASP A 181 -5.53 -6.68 3.72
CA ASP A 181 -5.04 -5.38 3.26
C ASP A 181 -3.54 -5.19 3.55
N LEU A 182 -2.99 -4.09 3.01
CA LEU A 182 -1.58 -3.71 3.17
C LEU A 182 -1.21 -3.32 4.62
N ALA A 183 -2.18 -3.06 5.48
CA ALA A 183 -1.96 -2.77 6.89
C ALA A 183 -1.82 -4.05 7.73
N GLY A 184 -2.06 -5.22 7.13
CA GLY A 184 -1.99 -6.50 7.83
C GLY A 184 -3.27 -6.86 8.58
N SER A 185 -4.42 -6.23 8.27
CA SER A 185 -5.69 -6.64 8.85
C SER A 185 -5.99 -8.08 8.42
N PHE A 186 -6.34 -8.95 9.36
CA PHE A 186 -6.54 -10.37 9.07
C PHE A 186 -7.91 -10.89 9.53
N SER A 187 -8.34 -11.98 8.89
CA SER A 187 -9.44 -12.83 9.34
C SER A 187 -8.94 -14.28 9.38
N PHE A 188 -9.62 -15.18 10.10
CA PHE A 188 -9.22 -16.59 10.11
C PHE A 188 -10.42 -17.53 10.21
N ALA A 189 -10.24 -18.73 9.65
CA ALA A 189 -11.16 -19.85 9.78
C ALA A 189 -10.40 -21.12 10.16
N GLU A 190 -11.10 -22.09 10.78
CA GLU A 190 -10.53 -23.43 10.92
C GLU A 190 -10.55 -24.12 9.56
N HIS A 191 -9.40 -24.67 9.15
CA HIS A 191 -9.31 -25.42 7.92
C HIS A 191 -10.21 -26.66 8.03
N GLN A 192 -11.26 -26.70 7.22
CA GLN A 192 -12.07 -27.90 7.10
C GLN A 192 -11.39 -28.82 6.10
N ASN A 193 -10.72 -29.87 6.59
CA ASN A 193 -10.34 -30.98 5.73
C ASN A 193 -11.62 -31.48 5.06
N ALA A 194 -11.75 -31.22 3.75
CA ALA A 194 -12.83 -31.73 2.93
C ALA A 194 -12.65 -33.25 2.77
N GLY A 195 -12.97 -33.99 3.83
CA GLY A 195 -12.79 -35.44 3.94
C GLY A 195 -13.59 -35.97 5.11
N GLY A 196 -14.89 -36.09 4.90
CA GLY A 196 -15.78 -36.90 5.74
C GLY A 196 -15.63 -38.39 5.45
#